data_AF-A0A1M7E923-F1
#
_entry.id   AF-A0A1M7E923-F1
#
_cell.length_a   1.000
_cell.length_b   1.000
_cell.length_c   1.000
_cell.angle_alpha   90.00
_cell.angle_beta   90.00
_cell.angle_gamma   90.00
#
_symmetry.space_group_name_H-M   'P 1'
#
loop_
_entity.id
_entity.type
_entity.pdbx_description
1 polymer ?
#
loop_
_entity_poly.entity_id
_entity_poly.type
_entity_poly.pdbx_seq_one_letter_code
_entity_poly.pdbx_strand_id
1 'polypeptide(L)'
;MKSENLILFIIFFFVWIPTFIYPRSHKILRSTKFYNYSSVVSILILILSMMKYEMLLSQNEKIQILISLSPILFLILYKQFDKIILRKLNRNMYFSAKYLNDKESLGQTSLESLFQFTLVFIPLICAAIGLLIF
;
A
#
# COMPACT_ATOMS: atom_id res chain seq x y z
N MET A 1 -15.22 17.97 7.19
CA MET A 1 -15.05 16.53 6.89
C MET A 1 -15.99 15.75 7.81
N LYS A 2 -16.92 14.94 7.28
CA LYS A 2 -17.76 14.08 8.14
C LYS A 2 -16.85 13.13 8.95
N SER A 3 -17.21 12.83 10.20
CA SER A 3 -16.42 11.98 11.11
C SER A 3 -16.05 10.62 10.53
N GLU A 4 -16.91 10.07 9.67
CA GLU A 4 -16.71 8.78 8.99
C GLU A 4 -15.52 8.79 8.01
N ASN A 5 -15.29 9.91 7.31
CA ASN A 5 -14.18 10.05 6.37
C ASN A 5 -12.84 10.14 7.11
N LEU A 6 -12.84 10.72 8.31
CA LEU A 6 -11.69 10.76 9.19
C LEU A 6 -11.34 9.35 9.69
N ILE A 7 -12.34 8.55 10.06
CA ILE A 7 -12.14 7.17 10.53
C ILE A 7 -11.55 6.29 9.42
N LEU A 8 -12.10 6.35 8.20
CA LEU A 8 -11.55 5.62 7.05
C LEU A 8 -10.11 6.05 6.76
N PHE A 9 -9.83 7.34 6.78
CA PHE A 9 -8.48 7.87 6.57
C PHE A 9 -7.51 7.43 7.68
N ILE A 10 -7.94 7.43 8.94
CA ILE A 10 -7.14 6.96 10.07
C ILE A 10 -6.89 5.45 9.96
N ILE A 11 -7.89 4.63 9.63
CA ILE A 11 -7.73 3.19 9.40
C ILE A 11 -6.78 2.94 8.23
N PHE A 12 -6.89 3.73 7.16
CA PHE A 12 -5.97 3.68 6.04
C PHE A 12 -4.54 3.97 6.48
N PHE A 13 -4.32 5.07 7.20
CA PHE A 13 -3.00 5.39 7.73
C PHE A 13 -2.51 4.33 8.73
N PHE A 14 -3.38 3.76 9.56
CA PHE A 14 -2.99 2.72 10.52
C PHE A 14 -2.64 1.37 9.89
N VAL A 15 -3.19 1.05 8.71
CA VAL A 15 -2.79 -0.13 7.94
C VAL A 15 -1.46 0.11 7.23
N TRP A 16 -1.20 1.34 6.79
CA TRP A 16 -0.05 1.66 5.94
C TRP A 16 1.19 2.12 6.73
N ILE A 17 1.04 2.87 7.82
CA ILE A 17 2.11 3.29 8.72
C ILE A 17 2.94 2.09 9.23
N PRO A 18 2.37 0.96 9.66
CA PRO A 18 3.16 -0.20 10.10
C PRO A 18 3.95 -0.86 8.97
N THR A 19 3.46 -0.80 7.73
CA THR A 19 4.29 -1.15 6.54
C THR A 19 5.49 -0.21 6.42
N PHE A 20 5.29 1.09 6.61
CA PHE A 20 6.35 2.09 6.46
C PHE A 20 7.36 2.17 7.62
N ILE A 21 6.92 1.94 8.84
CA ILE A 21 7.74 2.07 10.06
C ILE A 21 8.41 0.75 10.44
N TYR A 22 7.80 -0.39 10.09
CA TYR A 22 8.23 -1.68 10.57
C TYR A 22 8.58 -2.63 9.41
N PRO A 23 9.83 -2.70 8.92
CA PRO A 23 10.25 -3.55 7.81
C PRO A 23 9.84 -5.01 7.94
N ARG A 24 9.66 -5.50 9.18
CA ARG A 24 9.20 -6.86 9.43
C ARG A 24 7.78 -7.11 8.93
N SER A 25 6.92 -6.11 8.82
CA SER A 25 5.58 -6.27 8.22
C SER A 25 5.68 -6.58 6.71
N HIS A 26 6.70 -6.06 6.01
CA HIS A 26 6.99 -6.50 4.64
C HIS A 26 7.53 -7.94 4.57
N LYS A 27 8.27 -8.40 5.59
CA LYS A 27 8.69 -9.82 5.67
C LYS A 27 7.46 -10.75 5.73
N ILE A 28 6.38 -10.32 6.39
CA ILE A 28 5.13 -11.08 6.47
C ILE A 28 4.49 -11.24 5.08
N LEU A 29 4.51 -10.18 4.25
CA LEU A 29 3.95 -10.21 2.88
C LEU A 29 4.74 -11.12 1.90
N ARG A 30 5.95 -11.56 2.25
CA ARG A 30 6.67 -12.59 1.46
C ARG A 30 5.98 -13.96 1.55
N SER A 31 5.30 -14.23 2.66
CA SER A 31 4.54 -15.47 2.84
C SER A 31 3.30 -15.46 1.98
N THR A 32 3.15 -16.50 1.15
CA THR A 32 1.99 -16.67 0.24
C THR A 32 0.66 -16.61 1.01
N LYS A 33 0.61 -17.16 2.23
CA LYS A 33 -0.60 -17.19 3.07
C LYS A 33 -1.04 -15.76 3.45
N PHE A 34 -0.12 -14.96 3.98
CA PHE A 34 -0.42 -13.58 4.39
C PHE A 34 -0.68 -12.68 3.20
N TYR A 35 0.07 -12.83 2.10
CA TYR A 35 -0.19 -12.11 0.86
C TYR A 35 -1.63 -12.35 0.37
N ASN A 36 -2.07 -13.62 0.34
CA ASN A 36 -3.42 -13.96 -0.08
C ASN A 36 -4.49 -13.35 0.84
N TYR A 37 -4.29 -13.38 2.17
CA TYR A 37 -5.22 -12.71 3.09
C TYR A 37 -5.27 -11.20 2.86
N SER A 38 -4.12 -10.54 2.69
CA SER A 38 -4.06 -9.12 2.38
C SER A 38 -4.75 -8.80 1.06
N SER A 39 -4.62 -9.66 0.04
CA SER A 39 -5.32 -9.52 -1.23
C SER A 39 -6.85 -9.63 -1.06
N VAL A 40 -7.32 -10.62 -0.30
CA VAL A 40 -8.76 -10.78 -0.02
C VAL A 40 -9.31 -9.55 0.71
N VAL A 41 -8.62 -9.08 1.75
CA VAL A 41 -9.02 -7.86 2.48
C VAL A 41 -9.05 -6.63 1.56
N SER A 42 -8.05 -6.49 0.69
CA SER A 42 -7.98 -5.37 -0.26
C SER A 42 -9.15 -5.38 -1.26
N ILE A 43 -9.53 -6.57 -1.76
CA ILE A 43 -10.69 -6.73 -2.64
C ILE A 43 -11.99 -6.42 -1.89
N LEU A 44 -12.14 -6.89 -0.65
CA LEU A 44 -13.32 -6.58 0.16
C LEU A 44 -13.48 -5.08 0.42
N ILE A 45 -12.38 -4.38 0.70
CA ILE A 45 -12.37 -2.92 0.86
C ILE A 45 -12.87 -2.25 -0.42
N LEU A 46 -12.36 -2.65 -1.60
CA LEU A 46 -12.81 -2.11 -2.87
C LEU A 46 -14.31 -2.37 -3.11
N ILE A 47 -14.79 -3.58 -2.87
CA ILE A 47 -16.22 -3.94 -3.03
C ILE A 47 -17.09 -3.05 -2.14
N LEU A 48 -16.71 -2.90 -0.86
CA LEU A 48 -17.46 -2.04 0.08
C LEU A 48 -17.47 -0.58 -0.37
N SER A 49 -16.36 -0.07 -0.90
CA SER A 49 -16.27 1.28 -1.46
C SER A 49 -17.14 1.45 -2.70
N MET A 50 -17.20 0.45 -3.58
CA MET A 50 -18.05 0.46 -4.77
C MET A 50 -19.54 0.39 -4.42
N MET A 51 -19.93 -0.42 -3.44
CA MET A 51 -21.32 -0.47 -2.96
C MET A 51 -21.79 0.87 -2.41
N LYS A 52 -20.89 1.63 -1.80
CA LYS A 52 -21.21 2.98 -1.32
C LYS A 52 -21.31 4.00 -2.45
N TYR A 53 -20.71 3.77 -3.61
CA TYR A 53 -20.56 4.76 -4.68
C TYR A 53 -21.87 5.46 -5.07
N GLU A 54 -22.93 4.69 -5.29
CA GLU A 54 -24.23 5.21 -5.73
C GLU A 54 -24.90 6.08 -4.66
N MET A 55 -24.54 5.87 -3.39
CA MET A 55 -25.04 6.66 -2.26
C MET A 55 -24.21 7.93 -2.00
N LEU A 56 -23.07 8.12 -2.70
CA LEU A 56 -22.18 9.27 -2.49
C LEU A 56 -22.70 10.49 -3.26
N LEU A 57 -23.06 11.53 -2.52
CA LEU A 57 -23.60 12.77 -3.06
C LEU A 57 -22.50 13.78 -3.43
N SER A 58 -21.32 13.69 -2.81
CA SER A 58 -20.23 14.67 -3.01
C SER A 58 -19.04 14.13 -3.82
N GLN A 59 -18.40 14.99 -4.62
CA GLN A 59 -17.18 14.65 -5.37
C GLN A 59 -16.07 14.12 -4.46
N ASN A 60 -15.88 14.74 -3.28
CA ASN A 60 -14.89 14.31 -2.28
C ASN A 60 -15.12 12.88 -1.78
N GLU A 61 -16.38 12.44 -1.73
CA GLU A 61 -16.70 11.06 -1.36
C GLU A 61 -16.35 10.10 -2.51
N LYS A 62 -16.57 10.47 -3.78
CA LYS A 62 -16.22 9.64 -4.95
C LYS A 62 -14.73 9.35 -5.06
N ILE A 63 -13.87 10.30 -4.66
CA ILE A 63 -12.40 10.13 -4.59
C ILE A 63 -12.00 8.93 -3.71
N GLN A 64 -12.81 8.58 -2.69
CA GLN A 64 -12.50 7.47 -1.79
C GLN A 64 -12.43 6.12 -2.51
N ILE A 65 -13.12 5.95 -3.63
CA ILE A 65 -13.05 4.71 -4.42
C ILE A 65 -11.67 4.55 -5.04
N LEU A 66 -11.10 5.63 -5.57
CA LEU A 66 -9.74 5.59 -6.10
C LEU A 66 -8.73 5.34 -4.98
N ILE A 67 -8.92 5.93 -3.80
CA ILE A 67 -8.10 5.61 -2.63
C ILE A 67 -8.24 4.13 -2.24
N SER A 68 -9.44 3.55 -2.32
CA SER A 68 -9.69 2.14 -2.00
C SER A 68 -9.01 1.15 -2.96
N LEU A 69 -8.59 1.59 -4.16
CA LEU A 69 -7.77 0.79 -5.08
C LEU A 69 -6.30 0.70 -4.66
N SER A 70 -5.81 1.66 -3.87
CA SER A 70 -4.39 1.73 -3.51
C SER A 70 -3.83 0.48 -2.81
N PRO A 71 -4.55 -0.27 -1.95
CA PRO A 71 -4.01 -1.49 -1.33
C PRO A 71 -3.81 -2.61 -2.36
N ILE A 72 -4.71 -2.72 -3.35
CA ILE A 72 -4.59 -3.68 -4.44
C ILE A 72 -3.37 -3.33 -5.30
N LEU A 73 -3.25 -2.06 -5.71
CA LEU A 73 -2.12 -1.59 -6.50
C LEU A 73 -0.79 -1.80 -5.76
N PHE A 74 -0.77 -1.53 -4.46
CA PHE A 74 0.39 -1.80 -3.62
C PHE A 74 0.77 -3.27 -3.60
N LEU A 75 -0.16 -4.19 -3.40
CA LEU A 75 0.14 -5.63 -3.38
C LEU A 75 0.70 -6.11 -4.74
N ILE A 76 0.09 -5.65 -5.84
CA ILE A 76 0.55 -5.97 -7.19
C ILE A 76 1.98 -5.47 -7.42
N LEU A 77 2.21 -4.18 -7.16
CA LEU A 77 3.53 -3.57 -7.36
C LEU A 77 4.57 -4.17 -6.42
N TYR A 78 4.22 -4.43 -5.16
CA TYR A 78 5.10 -5.10 -4.21
C TYR A 78 5.57 -6.45 -4.76
N LYS A 79 4.66 -7.28 -5.26
CA LYS A 79 5.02 -8.60 -5.81
C LYS A 79 5.85 -8.49 -7.09
N GLN A 80 5.58 -7.48 -7.92
CA GLN A 80 6.38 -7.22 -9.11
C GLN A 80 7.80 -6.77 -8.76
N PHE A 81 7.95 -5.81 -7.85
CA PHE A 81 9.25 -5.31 -7.39
C PHE A 81 10.06 -6.40 -6.72
N ASP A 82 9.44 -7.21 -5.85
CA ASP A 82 10.11 -8.36 -5.23
C ASP A 82 10.61 -9.36 -6.27
N LYS A 83 9.81 -9.68 -7.30
CA LYS A 83 10.26 -10.53 -8.42
C LYS A 83 11.43 -9.92 -9.21
N ILE A 84 11.43 -8.61 -9.44
CA ILE A 84 12.53 -7.92 -10.14
C ILE A 84 13.82 -8.03 -9.33
N ILE A 85 13.74 -7.78 -8.02
CA ILE A 85 14.90 -7.88 -7.13
C ILE A 85 15.38 -9.33 -7.02
N LEU A 86 14.47 -10.30 -6.89
CA LEU A 86 14.80 -11.72 -6.84
C LEU A 86 15.57 -12.15 -8.09
N ARG A 87 15.18 -11.68 -9.28
CA ARG A 87 15.89 -11.98 -10.54
C ARG A 87 17.27 -11.31 -10.63
N LYS A 88 17.43 -10.10 -10.10
CA LYS A 88 18.67 -9.32 -10.21
C LYS A 88 19.70 -9.66 -9.15
N LEU A 89 19.26 -9.91 -7.91
CA LEU A 89 20.13 -10.03 -6.73
C LEU A 89 20.04 -11.42 -6.07
N ASN A 90 19.23 -12.34 -6.62
CA ASN A 90 18.98 -13.67 -6.07
C ASN A 90 18.55 -13.68 -4.59
N ARG A 91 17.84 -12.63 -4.18
CA ARG A 91 17.28 -12.45 -2.83
C ARG A 91 16.01 -11.62 -2.90
N ASN A 92 15.18 -11.70 -1.87
CA ASN A 92 13.97 -10.88 -1.78
C ASN A 92 14.31 -9.40 -1.51
N MET A 93 13.35 -8.53 -1.81
CA MET A 93 13.51 -7.08 -1.63
C MET A 93 13.67 -6.70 -0.16
N TYR A 94 14.72 -5.95 0.14
CA TYR A 94 15.00 -5.38 1.45
C TYR A 94 14.39 -3.99 1.58
N PHE A 95 13.94 -3.66 2.78
CA PHE A 95 13.36 -2.37 3.12
C PHE A 95 14.25 -1.64 4.11
N SER A 96 14.41 -0.34 3.89
CA SER A 96 15.07 0.57 4.82
C SER A 96 14.21 0.72 6.08
N ALA A 97 14.83 0.59 7.25
CA ALA A 97 14.38 1.25 8.46
C ALA A 97 15.51 2.02 9.09
N LYS A 98 15.39 3.33 9.04
CA LYS A 98 16.36 4.27 9.62
C LYS A 98 16.53 4.11 11.15
N TYR A 99 15.53 3.54 11.83
CA TYR A 99 15.48 3.43 13.29
C TYR A 99 15.60 2.00 13.83
N LEU A 100 15.83 1.01 12.95
CA LEU A 100 16.02 -0.39 13.34
C LEU A 100 17.34 -0.87 12.76
N ASN A 101 18.25 -1.35 13.63
CA ASN A 101 19.47 -2.03 13.22
C ASN A 101 19.16 -3.42 12.64
N ASP A 102 18.40 -3.46 11.54
CA ASP A 102 18.13 -4.68 10.77
C ASP A 102 19.22 -4.84 9.71
N LYS A 103 19.80 -6.04 9.61
CA LYS A 103 20.83 -6.38 8.62
C LYS A 103 20.30 -6.21 7.19
N GLU A 104 19.00 -6.43 6.97
CA GLU A 104 18.37 -6.18 5.66
C GLU A 104 18.40 -4.68 5.29
N SER A 105 18.20 -3.78 6.26
CA SER A 105 18.22 -2.33 6.01
C SER A 105 19.62 -1.85 5.61
N LEU A 106 20.68 -2.42 6.18
CA LEU A 106 22.06 -2.07 5.82
C LEU A 106 22.45 -2.59 4.42
N GLY A 107 21.87 -3.72 4.00
CA GLY A 107 22.12 -4.32 2.69
C GLY A 107 21.23 -3.80 1.57
N GLN A 108 20.42 -2.76 1.83
CA GLN A 108 19.50 -2.21 0.85
C GLN A 108 20.26 -1.51 -0.29
N THR A 109 19.84 -1.79 -1.52
CA THR A 109 20.34 -1.12 -2.72
C THR A 109 19.53 0.12 -3.06
N SER A 110 20.10 1.03 -3.87
CA SER A 110 19.41 2.22 -4.37
C SER A 110 18.13 1.88 -5.15
N LEU A 111 18.12 0.77 -5.89
CA LEU A 111 16.95 0.27 -6.61
C LEU A 111 15.82 -0.14 -5.64
N GLU A 112 16.15 -0.84 -4.57
CA GLU A 112 15.18 -1.22 -3.53
C GLU A 112 14.66 0.01 -2.78
N SER A 113 15.50 1.02 -2.56
CA SER A 113 15.07 2.31 -2.02
C SER A 113 14.09 3.02 -2.96
N LEU A 114 14.34 2.98 -4.27
CA LEU A 114 13.43 3.54 -5.27
C LEU A 114 12.08 2.81 -5.25
N PHE A 115 12.08 1.47 -5.24
CA PHE A 115 10.86 0.68 -5.15
C PHE A 115 10.09 0.93 -3.86
N GLN A 116 10.79 1.01 -2.72
CA GLN A 116 10.17 1.39 -1.44
C GLN A 116 9.53 2.78 -1.54
N PHE A 117 10.22 3.76 -2.12
CA PHE A 117 9.66 5.09 -2.34
C PHE A 117 8.41 5.01 -3.21
N THR A 118 8.46 4.34 -4.36
CA THR A 118 7.28 4.17 -5.23
C THR A 118 6.09 3.56 -4.49
N LEU A 119 6.31 2.51 -3.69
CA LEU A 119 5.26 1.87 -2.91
C LEU A 119 4.63 2.82 -1.87
N VAL A 120 5.42 3.71 -1.26
CA VAL A 120 4.96 4.70 -0.27
C VAL A 120 3.98 5.69 -0.88
N PHE A 121 4.23 6.12 -2.12
CA PHE A 121 3.42 7.16 -2.76
C PHE A 121 2.15 6.63 -3.43
N ILE A 122 1.89 5.31 -3.47
CA ILE A 122 0.71 4.76 -4.15
C ILE A 122 -0.61 5.37 -3.66
N PRO A 123 -0.89 5.48 -2.35
CA PRO A 123 -2.14 6.10 -1.88
C PRO A 123 -2.27 7.56 -2.29
N LEU A 124 -1.16 8.31 -2.25
CA LEU A 124 -1.12 9.72 -2.65
C LEU A 124 -1.36 9.87 -4.16
N ILE A 125 -0.77 8.99 -4.98
CA ILE A 125 -1.00 8.96 -6.42
C ILE A 125 -2.48 8.65 -6.72
N CYS A 126 -3.07 7.68 -6.03
CA CYS A 126 -4.48 7.34 -6.20
C CYS A 126 -5.41 8.51 -5.80
N ALA A 127 -5.12 9.18 -4.70
CA ALA A 127 -5.87 10.35 -4.25
C ALA A 127 -5.74 11.52 -5.25
N ALA A 128 -4.52 11.79 -5.74
CA ALA A 128 -4.27 12.83 -6.72
C ALA A 128 -4.98 12.56 -8.05
N ILE A 129 -4.95 11.32 -8.54
CA ILE A 129 -5.72 10.91 -9.73
C ILE A 129 -7.21 11.13 -9.49
N GLY A 130 -7.71 10.84 -8.28
CA GLY A 130 -9.12 11.09 -7.95
C GLY A 130 -9.52 12.55 -7.97
N LEU A 131 -8.66 13.45 -7.48
CA LEU A 131 -8.87 14.89 -7.57
C LEU A 131 -8.87 15.42 -9.01
N LEU A 132 -8.21 14.72 -9.94
CA LEU A 132 -8.18 15.10 -11.36
C LEU A 132 -9.41 14.61 -12.13
N ILE A 133 -9.99 13.48 -11.70
CA ILE A 133 -11.12 12.84 -12.39
C ILE A 133 -12.47 13.38 -11.89
N PHE A 134 -12.60 13.67 -10.60
CA PHE A 134 -13.86 14.03 -9.94
C PHE A 134 -13.90 15.48 -9.49
#